data_AF-A0A923CH41-F1
#
_entry.id   AF-A0A923CH41-F1
#
_cell.length_a   1.000
_cell.length_b   1.000
_cell.length_c   1.000
_cell.angle_alpha   90.00
_cell.angle_beta   90.00
_cell.angle_gamma   90.00
#
_symmetry.space_group_name_H-M   'P 1'
#
loop_
_entity.id
_entity.type
_entity.pdbx_description
1 polymer ?
#
loop_
_entity_poly.entity_id
_entity_poly.type
_entity_poly.pdbx_seq_one_letter_code
_entity_poly.pdbx_strand_id
1 'polypeptide(L)'
;MKTIPDGSIDLVVTSPPYDNTRDYQGFSYDLHATGEQILRILRDGGIAAMVIQDQTQDFGKTLTSFRTIVDWCDNIGFKLFECVIYRKHGTEGAWWTQRFRVDHEYMPIFVKGRKPQYFNKEPLKVPSKHGGKTMTGSGNRRTNGETTETVRREINSTKCRGTVWEYLMAGDKNPIKRKHPAPFPDKIPYDFIQCFCPPDGVVLDPFMGSGSTAVSAKKIGRHYIGFDISKEYCEIAERRLRDTENESPLFSKTNIVSSEEDSNLPFIEEYQISIQEVTQISLKEENRAPLK
;
A
#
# COMPACT_ATOMS: atom_id res chain seq x y z
N MET A 1 -0.26 -20.65 3.85
CA MET A 1 -1.62 -20.11 4.13
C MET A 1 -2.58 -21.10 4.78
N LYS A 2 -2.56 -22.41 4.45
CA LYS A 2 -3.50 -23.41 5.03
C LYS A 2 -3.51 -23.48 6.57
N THR A 3 -2.42 -23.12 7.23
CA THR A 3 -2.27 -23.09 8.70
C THR A 3 -2.79 -21.80 9.35
N ILE A 4 -3.14 -20.79 8.56
CA ILE A 4 -3.70 -19.52 9.06
C ILE A 4 -5.20 -19.75 9.31
N PRO A 5 -5.73 -19.38 10.49
CA PRO A 5 -7.15 -19.47 10.78
C PRO A 5 -8.02 -18.64 9.82
N ASP A 6 -9.27 -19.06 9.67
CA ASP A 6 -10.28 -18.31 8.91
C ASP A 6 -10.53 -16.95 9.57
N GLY A 7 -10.74 -15.91 8.76
CA GLY A 7 -11.11 -14.60 9.28
C GLY A 7 -10.12 -13.97 10.27
N SER A 8 -8.82 -14.26 10.17
CA SER A 8 -7.80 -13.74 11.08
C SER A 8 -6.96 -12.60 10.51
N ILE A 9 -7.10 -12.27 9.22
CA ILE A 9 -6.31 -11.26 8.52
C ILE A 9 -7.18 -10.05 8.17
N ASP A 10 -6.66 -8.83 8.38
CA ASP A 10 -7.38 -7.59 8.09
C ASP A 10 -7.15 -7.10 6.66
N LEU A 11 -5.91 -7.23 6.19
CA LEU A 11 -5.46 -6.70 4.91
C LEU A 11 -4.44 -7.63 4.27
N VAL A 12 -4.62 -7.91 2.98
CA VAL A 12 -3.56 -8.44 2.11
C VAL A 12 -3.09 -7.33 1.18
N VAL A 13 -1.77 -7.10 1.12
CA VAL A 13 -1.14 -6.25 0.09
C VAL A 13 -0.02 -7.05 -0.54
N THR A 14 -0.05 -7.23 -1.85
CA THR A 14 0.90 -8.12 -2.50
C THR A 14 1.16 -7.74 -3.96
N SER A 15 2.14 -8.41 -4.59
CA SER A 15 2.43 -8.33 -6.01
C SER A 15 2.76 -9.74 -6.49
N PRO A 16 1.76 -10.52 -6.95
CA PRO A 16 2.02 -11.88 -7.38
C PRO A 16 3.02 -11.92 -8.55
N PRO A 17 3.76 -13.02 -8.72
CA PRO A 17 4.43 -13.30 -9.97
C PRO A 17 3.39 -13.51 -11.08
N TYR A 18 3.58 -12.86 -12.22
CA TYR A 18 2.68 -12.95 -13.38
C TYR A 18 3.43 -13.18 -14.69
N ASP A 19 2.74 -13.89 -15.61
CA ASP A 19 3.15 -14.15 -17.00
C ASP A 19 4.51 -14.82 -17.20
N ASN A 20 5.07 -15.50 -16.18
CA ASN A 20 6.45 -15.98 -16.21
C ASN A 20 7.44 -14.89 -16.65
N THR A 21 7.18 -13.63 -16.29
CA THR A 21 8.10 -12.49 -16.56
C THR A 21 9.51 -12.76 -16.04
N ARG A 22 9.65 -13.74 -15.13
CA ARG A 22 10.89 -14.08 -14.45
C ARG A 22 11.01 -15.56 -14.21
N ASP A 23 12.24 -16.01 -14.20
CA ASP A 23 12.61 -17.35 -13.80
C ASP A 23 12.55 -17.45 -12.27
N TYR A 24 11.46 -18.04 -11.77
CA TYR A 24 11.32 -18.44 -10.37
C TYR A 24 11.70 -19.92 -10.21
N GLN A 25 12.78 -20.39 -10.85
CA GLN A 25 13.32 -21.74 -10.69
C GLN A 25 12.30 -22.86 -10.97
N GLY A 26 11.38 -22.64 -11.93
CA GLY A 26 10.36 -23.62 -12.31
C GLY A 26 9.10 -23.70 -11.44
N PHE A 27 8.92 -22.79 -10.47
CA PHE A 27 7.67 -22.71 -9.72
C PHE A 27 6.54 -22.07 -10.53
N SER A 28 5.40 -22.77 -10.64
CA SER A 28 4.15 -22.24 -11.15
C SER A 28 3.29 -21.72 -10.00
N TYR A 29 2.56 -20.63 -10.24
CA TYR A 29 1.70 -20.00 -9.24
C TYR A 29 0.25 -20.07 -9.69
N ASP A 30 -0.59 -20.56 -8.78
CA ASP A 30 -2.03 -20.64 -8.98
C ASP A 30 -2.69 -19.44 -8.30
N LEU A 31 -3.02 -18.41 -9.08
CA LEU A 31 -3.68 -17.21 -8.57
C LEU A 31 -5.13 -17.46 -8.15
N HIS A 32 -5.78 -18.48 -8.70
CA HIS A 32 -7.13 -18.88 -8.30
C HIS A 32 -7.10 -19.47 -6.89
N ALA A 33 -6.32 -20.52 -6.69
CA ALA A 33 -6.17 -21.16 -5.38
C ALA A 33 -5.61 -20.19 -4.31
N THR A 34 -4.75 -19.26 -4.72
CA THR A 34 -4.27 -18.16 -3.86
C THR A 34 -5.43 -17.26 -3.45
N GLY A 35 -6.29 -16.85 -4.39
CA GLY A 35 -7.48 -16.05 -4.13
C GLY A 35 -8.46 -16.73 -3.18
N GLU A 36 -8.72 -18.03 -3.33
CA GLU A 36 -9.58 -18.80 -2.43
C GLU A 36 -9.06 -18.77 -0.98
N GLN A 37 -7.75 -18.96 -0.81
CA GLN A 37 -7.12 -18.91 0.51
C GLN A 37 -7.15 -17.50 1.10
N ILE A 38 -6.92 -16.46 0.29
CA ILE A 38 -7.02 -15.06 0.74
C ILE A 38 -8.45 -14.73 1.17
N LEU A 39 -9.47 -15.14 0.40
CA LEU A 39 -10.86 -14.94 0.78
C LEU A 39 -11.17 -15.64 2.12
N ARG A 40 -10.71 -16.88 2.31
CA ARG A 40 -10.94 -17.63 3.55
C ARG A 40 -10.38 -16.91 4.78
N ILE A 41 -9.10 -16.50 4.73
CA ILE A 41 -8.39 -15.94 5.88
C ILE A 41 -8.72 -14.47 6.17
N LEU A 42 -9.22 -13.71 5.19
CA LEU A 42 -9.65 -12.33 5.42
C LEU A 42 -10.87 -12.28 6.33
N ARG A 43 -10.91 -11.32 7.25
CA ARG A 43 -12.12 -10.94 8.00
C ARG A 43 -13.22 -10.47 7.06
N ASP A 44 -14.48 -10.52 7.49
CA ASP A 44 -15.55 -9.85 6.75
C ASP A 44 -15.25 -8.35 6.66
N GLY A 45 -15.38 -7.78 5.46
CA GLY A 45 -14.91 -6.43 5.15
C GLY A 45 -13.39 -6.26 5.03
N GLY A 46 -12.61 -7.33 5.16
CA GLY A 46 -11.17 -7.33 4.89
C GLY A 46 -10.86 -7.03 3.42
N ILE A 47 -9.67 -6.49 3.17
CA ILE A 47 -9.23 -6.04 1.84
C ILE A 47 -8.10 -6.90 1.31
N ALA A 48 -8.13 -7.22 0.02
CA ALA A 48 -6.98 -7.69 -0.73
C ALA A 48 -6.63 -6.67 -1.81
N ALA A 49 -5.44 -6.10 -1.76
CA ALA A 49 -4.88 -5.27 -2.80
C ALA A 49 -3.71 -6.00 -3.46
N MET A 50 -3.66 -5.98 -4.78
CA MET A 50 -2.54 -6.55 -5.54
C MET A 50 -1.98 -5.52 -6.51
N VAL A 51 -0.68 -5.54 -6.75
CA VAL A 51 -0.06 -4.87 -7.91
C VAL A 51 0.13 -5.92 -9.01
N ILE A 52 -0.46 -5.70 -10.18
CA ILE A 52 -0.42 -6.65 -11.29
C ILE A 52 -0.39 -5.94 -12.64
N GLN A 53 0.22 -6.57 -13.64
CA GLN A 53 0.26 -6.04 -15.00
C GLN A 53 0.33 -7.17 -16.04
N ASP A 54 0.02 -6.81 -17.28
CA ASP A 54 0.07 -7.71 -18.43
C ASP A 54 1.38 -7.54 -19.23
N GLN A 55 1.99 -8.67 -19.57
CA GLN A 55 2.99 -8.72 -20.62
C GLN A 55 2.41 -8.41 -21.99
N THR A 56 3.31 -8.01 -22.90
CA THR A 56 3.01 -8.00 -24.33
C THR A 56 3.58 -9.27 -24.95
N GLN A 57 2.74 -10.08 -25.60
CA GLN A 57 3.14 -11.26 -26.35
C GLN A 57 2.47 -11.20 -27.71
N ASP A 58 3.25 -11.36 -28.78
CA ASP A 58 2.78 -11.27 -30.18
C ASP A 58 1.85 -10.06 -30.42
N PHE A 59 2.32 -8.86 -30.06
CA PHE A 59 1.57 -7.59 -30.11
C PHE A 59 0.26 -7.54 -29.28
N GLY A 60 -0.18 -8.64 -28.67
CA GLY A 60 -1.31 -8.73 -27.75
C GLY A 60 -0.90 -8.50 -26.29
N LYS A 61 -1.86 -8.14 -25.44
CA LYS A 61 -1.68 -8.20 -23.98
C LYS A 61 -2.10 -9.58 -23.48
N THR A 62 -1.40 -10.10 -22.48
CA THR A 62 -1.72 -11.38 -21.84
C THR A 62 -3.01 -11.35 -21.05
N LEU A 63 -3.58 -10.17 -20.76
CA LEU A 63 -4.84 -9.97 -20.01
C LEU A 63 -4.89 -10.70 -18.65
N THR A 64 -3.74 -11.04 -18.08
CA THR A 64 -3.63 -11.78 -16.82
C THR A 64 -4.22 -10.98 -15.67
N SER A 65 -4.02 -9.66 -15.66
CA SER A 65 -4.65 -8.76 -14.70
C SER A 65 -6.18 -8.84 -14.75
N PHE A 66 -6.77 -8.68 -15.94
CA PHE A 66 -8.22 -8.71 -16.14
C PHE A 66 -8.83 -10.08 -15.84
N ARG A 67 -8.21 -11.17 -16.31
CA ARG A 67 -8.66 -12.53 -16.03
C ARG A 67 -8.65 -12.83 -14.53
N THR A 68 -7.59 -12.40 -13.82
CA THR A 68 -7.51 -12.55 -12.36
C THR A 68 -8.60 -11.76 -11.65
N ILE A 69 -8.86 -10.51 -12.07
CA ILE A 69 -9.93 -9.69 -11.50
C ILE A 69 -11.30 -10.35 -11.67
N VAL A 70 -11.60 -10.81 -12.89
CA VAL A 70 -12.88 -11.48 -13.21
C VAL A 70 -13.01 -12.76 -12.41
N ASP A 71 -11.99 -13.61 -12.39
CA ASP A 71 -11.99 -14.87 -11.67
C ASP A 71 -12.21 -14.68 -10.16
N TRP A 72 -11.49 -13.73 -9.54
CA TRP A 72 -11.64 -13.44 -8.11
C TRP A 72 -13.04 -12.91 -7.77
N CYS A 73 -13.68 -12.17 -8.67
CA CYS A 73 -15.04 -11.66 -8.44
C CYS A 73 -16.10 -12.74 -8.69
N ASP A 74 -16.07 -13.36 -9.87
CA ASP A 74 -17.17 -14.19 -10.36
C ASP A 74 -17.11 -15.63 -9.83
N ASN A 75 -15.89 -16.17 -9.64
CA ASN A 75 -15.71 -17.58 -9.24
C ASN A 75 -15.34 -17.74 -7.76
N ILE A 76 -14.59 -16.80 -7.18
CA ILE A 76 -14.14 -16.88 -5.78
C ILE A 76 -15.10 -16.15 -4.83
N GLY A 77 -15.70 -15.03 -5.26
CA GLY A 77 -16.71 -14.30 -4.48
C GLY A 77 -16.23 -13.02 -3.80
N PHE A 78 -15.11 -12.45 -4.25
CA PHE A 78 -14.76 -11.06 -3.92
C PHE A 78 -15.71 -10.07 -4.61
N LYS A 79 -15.71 -8.83 -4.12
CA LYS A 79 -16.15 -7.68 -4.93
C LYS A 79 -14.96 -6.82 -5.26
N LEU A 80 -14.86 -6.38 -6.52
CA LEU A 80 -13.93 -5.32 -6.89
C LEU A 80 -14.44 -4.00 -6.29
N PHE A 81 -13.76 -3.52 -5.26
CA PHE A 81 -14.09 -2.26 -4.61
C PHE A 81 -13.66 -1.08 -5.48
N GLU A 82 -12.43 -1.11 -5.97
CA GLU A 82 -11.87 -0.14 -6.91
C GLU A 82 -10.74 -0.78 -7.72
N CYS A 83 -10.47 -0.25 -8.92
CA CYS A 83 -9.25 -0.56 -9.67
C CYS A 83 -8.40 0.70 -9.79
N VAL A 84 -7.42 0.83 -8.90
CA VAL A 84 -6.52 1.98 -8.87
C VAL A 84 -5.42 1.79 -9.91
N ILE A 85 -4.99 2.87 -10.55
CA ILE A 85 -3.87 2.87 -11.50
C ILE A 85 -2.62 3.37 -10.78
N TYR A 86 -1.61 2.51 -10.66
CA TYR A 86 -0.28 2.95 -10.28
C TYR A 86 0.40 3.55 -11.51
N ARG A 87 0.51 4.88 -11.58
CA ARG A 87 1.29 5.57 -12.60
C ARG A 87 2.78 5.53 -12.26
N LYS A 88 3.56 4.98 -13.18
CA LYS A 88 5.02 4.90 -13.11
C LYS A 88 5.65 6.14 -13.73
N HIS A 89 6.62 6.73 -13.04
CA HIS A 89 7.56 7.67 -13.65
C HIS A 89 8.73 6.86 -14.23
N GLY A 90 8.62 6.43 -15.49
CA GLY A 90 9.76 5.84 -16.22
C GLY A 90 10.68 6.91 -16.80
N THR A 91 11.80 6.50 -17.40
CA THR A 91 12.83 7.40 -17.96
C THR A 91 12.25 8.36 -18.99
N GLU A 92 12.38 9.67 -18.74
CA GLU A 92 11.95 10.69 -19.71
C GLU A 92 12.60 10.47 -21.08
N GLY A 93 11.84 10.66 -22.16
CA GLY A 93 12.34 10.49 -23.53
C GLY A 93 12.35 9.05 -24.08
N ALA A 94 11.98 8.02 -23.31
CA ALA A 94 11.86 6.67 -23.86
C ALA A 94 10.79 6.59 -24.98
N TRP A 95 11.20 6.15 -26.17
CA TRP A 95 10.37 6.13 -27.39
C TRP A 95 10.30 4.72 -27.98
N TRP A 96 9.08 4.20 -28.16
CA TRP A 96 8.84 2.90 -28.78
C TRP A 96 8.17 3.12 -30.15
N THR A 97 8.69 2.48 -31.20
CA THR A 97 8.26 2.73 -32.58
C THR A 97 7.01 1.95 -32.99
N GLN A 98 6.71 0.85 -32.29
CA GLN A 98 5.63 -0.07 -32.65
C GLN A 98 4.43 -0.03 -31.70
N ARG A 99 4.59 0.48 -30.47
CA ARG A 99 3.55 0.50 -29.43
C ARG A 99 3.65 1.72 -28.54
N PHE A 100 2.58 2.03 -27.82
CA PHE A 100 2.64 3.00 -26.72
C PHE A 100 3.50 2.48 -25.57
N ARG A 101 4.13 3.42 -24.87
CA ARG A 101 4.82 3.16 -23.62
C ARG A 101 3.82 2.76 -22.52
N VAL A 102 4.21 1.78 -21.71
CA VAL A 102 3.42 1.34 -20.55
C VAL A 102 3.87 2.13 -19.33
N ASP A 103 3.11 3.16 -18.97
CA ASP A 103 3.39 4.05 -17.84
C ASP A 103 2.56 3.75 -16.59
N HIS A 104 2.03 2.54 -16.49
CA HIS A 104 1.23 2.16 -15.33
C HIS A 104 1.29 0.67 -15.00
N GLU A 105 0.77 0.35 -13.82
CA GLU A 105 0.33 -0.98 -13.40
C GLU A 105 -1.05 -0.88 -12.77
N TYR A 106 -1.78 -1.99 -12.74
CA TYR A 106 -3.08 -2.06 -12.09
C TYR A 106 -2.90 -2.39 -10.62
N MET A 107 -3.72 -1.75 -9.79
CA MET A 107 -3.86 -2.03 -8.37
C MET A 107 -5.33 -2.30 -8.03
N PRO A 108 -5.88 -3.48 -8.42
CA PRO A 108 -7.24 -3.83 -8.02
C PRO A 108 -7.31 -4.04 -6.51
N ILE A 109 -8.36 -3.48 -5.93
CA ILE A 109 -8.69 -3.54 -4.51
C ILE A 109 -9.95 -4.35 -4.40
N PHE A 110 -9.85 -5.53 -3.79
CA PHE A 110 -10.95 -6.44 -3.55
C PHE A 110 -11.41 -6.34 -2.11
N VAL A 111 -12.71 -6.48 -1.89
CA VAL A 111 -13.32 -6.54 -0.56
C VAL A 111 -14.02 -7.87 -0.36
N LYS A 112 -13.80 -8.50 0.80
CA LYS A 112 -14.61 -9.63 1.26
C LYS A 112 -15.93 -9.11 1.82
N GLY A 113 -17.05 -9.66 1.37
CA GLY A 113 -18.37 -9.31 1.88
C GLY A 113 -18.95 -8.04 1.26
N ARG A 114 -19.45 -7.11 2.09
CA ARG A 114 -20.23 -5.95 1.60
C ARG A 114 -19.40 -4.68 1.39
N LYS A 115 -18.59 -4.30 2.38
CA LYS A 115 -17.84 -3.03 2.41
C LYS A 115 -16.60 -3.18 3.29
N PRO A 116 -15.58 -2.31 3.16
CA PRO A 116 -14.41 -2.36 4.02
C PRO A 116 -14.80 -2.27 5.51
N GLN A 117 -14.21 -3.12 6.36
CA GLN A 117 -14.38 -3.05 7.82
C GLN A 117 -13.67 -1.82 8.42
N TYR A 118 -12.57 -1.40 7.79
CA TYR A 118 -11.80 -0.23 8.13
C TYR A 118 -11.43 0.53 6.86
N PHE A 119 -11.64 1.85 6.87
CA PHE A 119 -11.32 2.72 5.74
C PHE A 119 -10.96 4.13 6.21
N ASN A 120 -9.66 4.44 6.28
CA ASN A 120 -9.12 5.74 6.66
C ASN A 120 -8.38 6.41 5.49
N LYS A 121 -9.08 7.26 4.75
CA LYS A 121 -8.51 7.99 3.61
C LYS A 121 -7.81 9.31 3.98
N GLU A 122 -7.77 9.67 5.27
CA GLU A 122 -7.15 10.93 5.71
C GLU A 122 -5.68 11.07 5.28
N PRO A 123 -4.83 10.04 5.41
CA PRO A 123 -3.43 10.12 4.97
C PRO A 123 -3.25 10.29 3.45
N LEU A 124 -4.31 10.09 2.67
CA LEU A 124 -4.30 10.18 1.20
C LEU A 124 -4.85 11.51 0.69
N LYS A 125 -5.10 12.48 1.57
CA LYS A 125 -5.49 13.83 1.17
C LYS A 125 -4.38 14.51 0.36
N VAL A 126 -4.79 15.23 -0.67
CA VAL A 126 -3.93 16.07 -1.50
C VAL A 126 -4.51 17.48 -1.58
N PRO A 127 -3.68 18.50 -1.84
CA PRO A 127 -4.18 19.85 -2.07
C PRO A 127 -5.19 19.90 -3.21
N SER A 128 -6.27 20.66 -3.01
CA SER A 128 -7.22 20.98 -4.06
C SER A 128 -6.63 22.06 -4.96
N LYS A 129 -6.59 21.81 -6.28
CA LYS A 129 -6.12 22.78 -7.29
C LYS A 129 -6.78 24.17 -7.16
N HIS A 130 -8.02 24.21 -6.71
CA HIS A 130 -8.81 25.44 -6.56
C HIS A 130 -9.28 25.65 -5.11
N GLY A 131 -8.56 25.13 -4.11
CA GLY A 131 -8.90 25.31 -2.70
C GLY A 131 -9.09 26.78 -2.33
N GLY A 132 -10.11 27.09 -1.52
CA GLY A 132 -10.47 28.46 -1.13
C GLY A 132 -11.17 29.28 -2.22
N LYS A 133 -11.30 28.77 -3.45
CA LYS A 133 -12.12 29.42 -4.48
C LYS A 133 -13.58 29.02 -4.35
N THR A 134 -14.49 29.91 -4.73
CA THR A 134 -15.92 29.61 -4.82
C THR A 134 -16.24 28.98 -6.17
N MET A 135 -16.77 27.76 -6.15
CA MET A 135 -17.34 27.11 -7.33
C MET A 135 -18.76 27.63 -7.58
N THR A 136 -19.01 28.05 -8.82
CA THR A 136 -20.35 28.35 -9.34
C THR A 136 -20.72 27.29 -10.39
N GLY A 137 -22.01 27.07 -10.66
CA GLY A 137 -22.45 26.09 -11.67
C GLY A 137 -22.47 24.62 -11.21
N SER A 138 -22.45 24.32 -9.91
CA SER A 138 -22.35 22.95 -9.39
C SER A 138 -23.67 22.16 -9.30
N GLY A 139 -24.60 22.42 -10.22
CA GLY A 139 -25.82 21.61 -10.34
C GLY A 139 -25.49 20.18 -10.74
N ASN A 140 -25.98 19.19 -10.01
CA ASN A 140 -25.80 17.79 -10.37
C ASN A 140 -26.88 17.40 -11.39
N ARG A 141 -26.44 16.77 -12.48
CA ARG A 141 -27.37 16.13 -13.41
C ARG A 141 -27.78 14.78 -12.83
N ARG A 142 -29.08 14.62 -12.60
CA ARG A 142 -29.69 13.38 -12.12
C ARG A 142 -29.76 12.36 -13.26
N THR A 143 -29.93 11.08 -12.91
CA THR A 143 -30.10 9.99 -13.88
C THR A 143 -31.33 10.15 -14.78
N ASN A 144 -32.36 10.87 -14.33
CA ASN A 144 -33.54 11.23 -15.12
C ASN A 144 -33.30 12.42 -16.07
N GLY A 145 -32.08 12.97 -16.13
CA GLY A 145 -31.71 14.06 -17.03
C GLY A 145 -31.93 15.47 -16.48
N GLU A 146 -32.63 15.61 -15.34
CA GLU A 146 -32.85 16.90 -14.67
C GLU A 146 -31.56 17.42 -14.03
N THR A 147 -31.35 18.74 -14.06
CA THR A 147 -30.23 19.39 -13.37
C THR A 147 -30.75 20.02 -12.09
N THR A 148 -30.17 19.68 -10.94
CA THR A 148 -30.52 20.36 -9.69
C THR A 148 -30.10 21.83 -9.76
N GLU A 149 -30.76 22.66 -8.96
CA GLU A 149 -30.35 24.06 -8.82
C GLU A 149 -28.85 24.18 -8.52
N THR A 150 -28.25 25.18 -9.16
CA THR A 150 -26.84 25.47 -8.99
C THR A 150 -26.64 26.07 -7.61
N VAL A 151 -25.79 25.42 -6.82
CA VAL A 151 -25.33 25.97 -5.54
C VAL A 151 -23.95 26.58 -5.68
N ARG A 152 -23.71 27.66 -4.93
CA ARG A 152 -22.36 28.18 -4.69
C ARG A 152 -21.75 27.41 -3.53
N ARG A 153 -20.54 26.90 -3.72
CA ARG A 153 -19.81 26.19 -2.67
C ARG A 153 -18.35 26.60 -2.69
N GLU A 154 -17.81 26.87 -1.50
CA GLU A 154 -16.38 27.02 -1.34
C GLU A 154 -15.70 25.66 -1.52
N ILE A 155 -14.60 25.63 -2.26
CA ILE A 155 -13.83 24.41 -2.50
C ILE A 155 -12.90 24.19 -1.31
N ASN A 156 -13.07 23.05 -0.63
CA ASN A 156 -12.16 22.64 0.44
C ASN A 156 -10.70 22.70 0.00
N SER A 157 -9.82 23.16 0.89
CA SER A 157 -8.38 23.28 0.64
C SER A 157 -7.70 21.96 0.29
N THR A 158 -8.25 20.84 0.78
CA THR A 158 -7.78 19.49 0.49
C THR A 158 -8.92 18.60 0.01
N LYS A 159 -8.55 17.54 -0.73
CA LYS A 159 -9.46 16.50 -1.20
C LYS A 159 -8.81 15.14 -1.08
N CYS A 160 -9.62 14.08 -1.08
CA CYS A 160 -9.08 12.74 -1.31
C CYS A 160 -8.43 12.70 -2.71
N ARG A 161 -7.26 12.06 -2.82
CA ARG A 161 -6.70 11.77 -4.14
C ARG A 161 -7.65 10.90 -4.97
N GLY A 162 -7.51 10.97 -6.29
CA GLY A 162 -8.26 10.12 -7.23
C GLY A 162 -7.74 8.68 -7.27
N THR A 163 -8.21 7.92 -8.25
CA THR A 163 -7.84 6.51 -8.49
C THR A 163 -6.58 6.35 -9.34
N VAL A 164 -5.89 7.43 -9.69
CA VAL A 164 -4.56 7.38 -10.32
C VAL A 164 -3.54 7.81 -9.28
N TRP A 165 -2.67 6.89 -8.88
CA TRP A 165 -1.68 7.08 -7.82
C TRP A 165 -0.28 7.15 -8.43
N GLU A 166 0.46 8.19 -8.10
CA GLU A 166 1.80 8.44 -8.63
C GLU A 166 2.85 8.07 -7.58
N TYR A 167 3.77 7.17 -7.96
CA TYR A 167 4.92 6.80 -7.13
C TYR A 167 6.21 6.78 -7.94
N LEU A 168 7.27 7.37 -7.38
CA LEU A 168 8.60 7.37 -7.98
C LEU A 168 9.23 5.98 -7.88
N MET A 169 9.52 5.35 -9.03
CA MET A 169 10.27 4.09 -9.07
C MET A 169 11.75 4.29 -8.70
N ALA A 170 12.34 5.42 -9.11
CA ALA A 170 13.76 5.73 -8.96
C ALA A 170 14.15 6.36 -7.60
N GLY A 171 13.21 6.49 -6.67
CA GLY A 171 13.45 7.10 -5.35
C GLY A 171 14.02 6.14 -4.31
N ASP A 172 13.96 4.82 -4.55
CA ASP A 172 14.38 3.84 -3.56
C ASP A 172 15.91 3.72 -3.51
N LYS A 173 16.51 4.46 -2.57
CA LYS A 173 17.95 4.49 -2.35
C LYS A 173 18.47 3.23 -1.65
N ASN A 174 17.60 2.32 -1.21
CA ASN A 174 18.00 1.15 -0.43
C ASN A 174 18.76 0.12 -1.31
N PRO A 175 20.09 -0.03 -1.14
CA PRO A 175 20.91 -0.92 -1.98
C PRO A 175 20.53 -2.40 -1.82
N ILE A 176 20.01 -2.77 -0.64
CA ILE A 176 19.60 -4.13 -0.29
C ILE A 176 18.35 -4.53 -1.06
N LYS A 177 17.38 -3.62 -1.15
CA LYS A 177 16.12 -3.83 -1.85
C LYS A 177 16.32 -4.04 -3.36
N ARG A 178 17.28 -3.33 -3.96
CA ARG A 178 17.60 -3.45 -5.40
C ARG A 178 18.17 -4.80 -5.82
N LYS A 179 18.57 -5.66 -4.87
CA LYS A 179 18.93 -7.04 -5.17
C LYS A 179 17.73 -7.89 -5.58
N HIS A 180 16.52 -7.49 -5.19
CA HIS A 180 15.29 -8.06 -5.73
C HIS A 180 15.01 -7.44 -7.12
N PRO A 181 14.67 -8.23 -8.14
CA PRO A 181 14.63 -7.72 -9.50
C PRO A 181 13.42 -6.80 -9.81
N ALA A 182 12.32 -6.85 -9.04
CA ALA A 182 11.13 -5.96 -9.20
C ALA A 182 10.42 -5.83 -7.87
N PRO A 183 10.95 -5.00 -6.98
CA PRO A 183 10.20 -4.57 -5.85
C PRO A 183 9.28 -3.41 -6.27
N PHE A 184 8.02 -3.41 -5.85
CA PHE A 184 7.20 -2.21 -5.93
C PHE A 184 7.66 -1.17 -4.89
N PRO A 185 7.36 0.14 -5.10
CA PRO A 185 7.72 1.19 -4.13
C PRO A 185 7.13 0.93 -2.74
N ASP A 186 7.92 1.13 -1.68
CA ASP A 186 7.47 0.94 -0.28
C ASP A 186 6.25 1.82 0.07
N LYS A 187 6.05 2.92 -0.66
CA LYS A 187 4.92 3.82 -0.41
C LYS A 187 3.57 3.20 -0.79
N ILE A 188 3.53 2.25 -1.72
CA ILE A 188 2.29 1.55 -2.10
C ILE A 188 1.70 0.78 -0.90
N PRO A 189 2.42 -0.18 -0.28
CA PRO A 189 1.88 -0.90 0.87
C PRO A 189 1.68 0.04 2.06
N TYR A 190 2.56 1.02 2.28
CA TYR A 190 2.37 2.01 3.35
C TYR A 190 1.03 2.75 3.23
N ASP A 191 0.68 3.24 2.04
CA ASP A 191 -0.59 3.94 1.80
C ASP A 191 -1.79 2.98 1.94
N PHE A 192 -1.69 1.74 1.45
CA PHE A 192 -2.74 0.72 1.61
C PHE A 192 -2.99 0.35 3.07
N ILE A 193 -1.91 0.12 3.84
CA ILE A 193 -2.02 -0.29 5.24
C ILE A 193 -2.62 0.84 6.09
N GLN A 194 -2.21 2.09 5.89
CA GLN A 194 -2.85 3.23 6.56
C GLN A 194 -4.35 3.34 6.25
N CYS A 195 -4.73 3.01 5.01
CA CYS A 195 -6.09 3.17 4.54
C CYS A 195 -7.01 2.03 4.98
N PHE A 196 -6.53 0.78 4.96
CA PHE A 196 -7.41 -0.40 5.09
C PHE A 196 -7.07 -1.31 6.27
N CYS A 197 -5.93 -1.13 6.95
CA CYS A 197 -5.59 -1.91 8.13
C CYS A 197 -5.85 -1.11 9.42
N PRO A 198 -6.71 -1.60 10.33
CA PRO A 198 -6.93 -0.96 11.61
C PRO A 198 -5.65 -0.91 12.46
N PRO A 199 -5.58 -0.03 13.47
CA PRO A 199 -4.56 -0.13 14.51
C PRO A 199 -4.52 -1.55 15.09
N ASP A 200 -3.30 -2.06 15.36
CA ASP A 200 -3.06 -3.43 15.81
C ASP A 200 -3.61 -4.54 14.88
N GLY A 201 -4.01 -4.19 13.66
CA GLY A 201 -4.44 -5.14 12.64
C GLY A 201 -3.30 -5.96 12.03
N VAL A 202 -3.66 -7.05 11.37
CA VAL A 202 -2.71 -7.98 10.74
C VAL A 202 -2.70 -7.83 9.22
N VAL A 203 -1.52 -7.53 8.67
CA VAL A 203 -1.26 -7.45 7.23
C VAL A 203 -0.59 -8.74 6.75
N LEU A 204 -1.01 -9.26 5.60
CA LEU A 204 -0.37 -10.42 4.98
C LEU A 204 0.16 -10.08 3.58
N ASP A 205 1.34 -10.61 3.25
CA ASP A 205 1.85 -10.68 1.88
C ASP A 205 2.27 -12.12 1.53
N PRO A 206 1.53 -12.85 0.67
CA PRO A 206 1.89 -14.20 0.25
C PRO A 206 3.04 -14.26 -0.76
N PHE A 207 3.50 -13.12 -1.28
CA PHE A 207 4.59 -12.98 -2.25
C PHE A 207 5.56 -11.88 -1.77
N MET A 208 6.07 -12.06 -0.55
CA MET A 208 6.75 -11.02 0.25
C MET A 208 7.94 -10.38 -0.47
N GLY A 209 8.66 -11.13 -1.31
CA GLY A 209 9.85 -10.69 -2.02
C GLY A 209 10.84 -10.00 -1.09
N SER A 210 11.21 -8.77 -1.43
CA SER A 210 12.13 -7.96 -0.62
C SER A 210 11.57 -7.45 0.71
N GLY A 211 10.32 -7.73 1.09
CA GLY A 211 9.76 -7.36 2.40
C GLY A 211 9.09 -5.98 2.49
N SER A 212 8.77 -5.33 1.37
CA SER A 212 8.20 -3.97 1.36
C SER A 212 6.91 -3.84 2.19
N THR A 213 6.03 -4.85 2.13
CA THR A 213 4.78 -4.90 2.90
C THR A 213 5.04 -5.01 4.40
N ALA A 214 5.89 -5.95 4.83
CA ALA A 214 6.26 -6.12 6.23
C ALA A 214 6.98 -4.91 6.82
N VAL A 215 7.93 -4.33 6.08
CA VAL A 215 8.64 -3.11 6.47
C VAL A 215 7.65 -1.96 6.68
N SER A 216 6.69 -1.80 5.78
CA SER A 216 5.68 -0.76 5.90
C SER A 216 4.76 -1.00 7.08
N ALA A 217 4.30 -2.24 7.30
CA ALA A 217 3.49 -2.60 8.46
C ALA A 217 4.22 -2.32 9.78
N LYS A 218 5.50 -2.73 9.87
CA LYS A 218 6.35 -2.46 11.04
C LYS A 218 6.46 -0.97 11.34
N LYS A 219 6.78 -0.15 10.33
CA LYS A 219 6.92 1.31 10.49
C LYS A 219 5.72 1.95 11.17
N ILE A 220 4.51 1.54 10.80
CA ILE A 220 3.28 2.11 11.36
C ILE A 220 2.68 1.27 12.49
N GLY A 221 3.43 0.33 13.07
CA GLY A 221 2.99 -0.45 14.22
C GLY A 221 1.84 -1.41 13.94
N ARG A 222 1.80 -2.04 12.76
CA ARG A 222 0.86 -3.13 12.44
C ARG A 222 1.55 -4.49 12.55
N HIS A 223 0.79 -5.53 12.88
CA HIS A 223 1.27 -6.89 12.78
C HIS A 223 1.38 -7.31 11.32
N TYR A 224 2.32 -8.19 11.01
CA TYR A 224 2.51 -8.67 9.65
C TYR A 224 2.86 -10.15 9.60
N ILE A 225 2.45 -10.79 8.52
CA ILE A 225 2.82 -12.14 8.14
C ILE A 225 3.25 -12.09 6.68
N GLY A 226 4.19 -12.91 6.27
CA GLY A 226 4.23 -13.28 4.87
C GLY A 226 5.25 -14.32 4.51
N PHE A 227 5.20 -14.67 3.24
CA PHE A 227 5.82 -15.86 2.69
C PHE A 227 6.52 -15.48 1.40
N ASP A 228 7.67 -16.10 1.16
CA ASP A 228 8.27 -16.15 -0.15
C ASP A 228 8.89 -17.54 -0.34
N ILE A 229 8.86 -18.04 -1.56
CA ILE A 229 9.47 -19.33 -1.88
C ILE A 229 11.00 -19.21 -2.02
N SER A 230 11.48 -18.01 -2.35
CA SER A 230 12.90 -17.72 -2.48
C SER A 230 13.50 -17.44 -1.10
N LYS A 231 14.37 -18.35 -0.67
CA LYS A 231 15.16 -18.18 0.56
C LYS A 231 15.98 -16.88 0.52
N GLU A 232 16.57 -16.54 -0.61
CA GLU A 232 17.34 -15.29 -0.79
C GLU A 232 16.46 -14.05 -0.53
N TYR A 233 15.21 -14.06 -0.99
CA TYR A 233 14.28 -12.94 -0.79
C TYR A 233 13.85 -12.84 0.67
N CYS A 234 13.60 -13.97 1.33
CA CYS A 234 13.37 -14.01 2.77
C CYS A 234 14.54 -13.39 3.57
N GLU A 235 15.79 -13.74 3.24
CA GLU A 235 16.99 -13.18 3.90
C GLU A 235 17.11 -11.65 3.68
N ILE A 236 16.77 -11.16 2.48
CA ILE A 236 16.70 -9.72 2.19
C ILE A 236 15.63 -9.03 3.03
N ALA A 237 14.42 -9.60 3.10
CA ALA A 237 13.30 -9.07 3.86
C ALA A 237 13.62 -9.01 5.35
N GLU A 238 14.18 -10.08 5.91
CA GLU A 238 14.59 -10.15 7.32
C GLU A 238 15.63 -9.08 7.67
N ARG A 239 16.63 -8.88 6.80
CA ARG A 239 17.62 -7.81 7.02
C ARG A 239 16.96 -6.43 7.03
N ARG A 240 16.10 -6.14 6.06
CA ARG A 240 15.38 -4.85 6.03
C ARG A 240 14.51 -4.66 7.26
N LEU A 241 13.87 -5.73 7.75
CA LEU A 241 13.06 -5.68 8.97
C LEU A 241 13.89 -5.42 10.22
N ARG A 242 15.11 -5.97 10.33
CA ARG A 242 16.03 -5.65 11.44
C ARG A 242 16.43 -4.19 11.43
N ASP A 243 16.71 -3.63 10.26
CA ASP A 243 17.18 -2.24 10.10
C ASP A 243 16.05 -1.20 10.14
N THR A 244 14.79 -1.63 10.23
CA THR A 244 13.62 -0.73 10.27
C THR A 244 13.23 -0.41 11.71
N GLU A 245 13.23 0.86 12.07
CA GLU A 245 12.64 1.34 13.32
C GLU A 245 11.14 1.65 13.15
N ASN A 246 10.39 1.62 14.26
CA ASN A 246 8.98 2.02 14.25
C ASN A 246 8.90 3.55 14.18
N GLU A 247 8.02 4.08 13.33
CA GLU A 247 7.65 5.49 13.41
C GLU A 247 6.91 5.68 14.74
N SER A 248 7.47 6.50 15.64
CA SER A 248 6.79 6.85 16.89
C SER A 248 5.41 7.45 16.55
N PRO A 249 4.34 7.14 17.30
CA PRO A 249 2.99 7.66 17.05
C PRO A 249 2.83 9.19 17.19
N LEU A 250 3.93 9.94 17.38
CA LEU A 250 3.87 11.39 17.55
C LEU A 250 3.64 12.06 16.20
N PHE A 251 2.40 12.55 16.04
CA PHE A 251 1.95 13.63 15.16
C PHE A 251 2.97 14.12 14.13
N SER A 252 2.65 13.87 12.86
CA SER A 252 3.32 14.47 11.70
C SER A 252 3.51 15.97 11.93
N LYS A 253 4.74 16.41 12.18
CA LYS A 253 5.11 17.81 11.94
C LYS A 253 4.92 18.05 10.45
N THR A 254 3.84 18.73 10.09
CA THR A 254 3.65 19.27 8.76
C THR A 254 4.79 20.24 8.50
N ASN A 255 5.77 19.85 7.69
CA ASN A 255 6.70 20.80 7.09
C ASN A 255 5.89 21.59 6.07
N ILE A 256 5.36 22.74 6.50
CA ILE A 256 4.92 23.79 5.60
C ILE A 256 6.20 24.35 4.98
N VAL A 257 6.47 23.98 3.73
CA VAL A 257 7.45 24.69 2.91
C VAL A 257 6.78 26.00 2.50
N SER A 258 7.03 27.07 3.24
CA SER A 258 6.75 28.42 2.79
C SER A 258 7.92 28.89 1.93
N SER A 259 7.68 29.01 0.63
CA SER A 259 8.44 29.90 -0.24
C SER A 259 8.12 31.34 0.18
N GLU A 260 9.13 32.09 0.61
CA GLU A 260 9.58 33.35 0.00
C GLU A 260 10.50 34.12 0.94
N GLU A 261 11.42 34.83 0.31
CA GLU A 261 12.36 35.79 0.88
C GLU A 261 11.61 36.81 1.74
N ASP A 262 12.01 36.99 3.00
CA ASP A 262 12.25 38.34 3.50
C ASP A 262 13.10 38.38 4.78
N SER A 263 13.83 39.47 4.86
CA SER A 263 14.89 39.76 5.82
C SER A 263 14.37 40.30 7.17
N ASN A 264 15.13 40.00 8.23
CA ASN A 264 15.04 40.48 9.63
C ASN A 264 14.03 39.81 10.59
N LEU A 265 14.56 39.06 11.58
CA LEU A 265 14.29 39.16 13.05
C LEU A 265 14.97 37.99 13.83
N PRO A 266 15.10 38.05 15.17
CA PRO A 266 16.34 37.78 15.90
C PRO A 266 16.56 36.32 16.33
N PHE A 267 17.80 36.06 16.73
CA PHE A 267 18.32 34.86 17.41
C PHE A 267 17.35 34.32 18.47
N ILE A 268 16.93 33.05 18.34
CA ILE A 268 16.23 32.30 19.40
C ILE A 268 17.13 31.14 19.80
N GLU A 269 17.43 31.09 21.09
CA GLU A 269 18.31 30.12 21.77
C GLU A 269 17.86 28.66 21.58
N GLU A 270 18.84 27.78 21.43
CA GLU A 270 18.68 26.33 21.42
C GLU A 270 18.10 25.84 22.76
N TYR A 271 16.93 25.19 22.72
CA TYR A 271 16.47 24.37 23.84
C TYR A 271 17.13 22.98 23.76
N GLN A 272 18.13 22.74 24.60
CA GLN A 272 18.58 21.39 24.95
C GLN A 272 17.48 20.70 25.78
N ILE A 273 16.91 19.61 25.27
CA ILE A 273 16.09 18.69 26.08
C ILE A 273 16.94 17.46 26.36
N SER A 274 17.27 17.25 27.63
CA SER A 274 17.99 16.09 28.13
C SER A 274 17.13 14.82 28.01
N ILE A 275 17.67 13.79 27.38
CA ILE A 275 17.06 12.46 27.33
C ILE A 275 17.49 11.72 28.61
N GLN A 276 16.57 11.47 29.54
CA GLN A 276 16.80 10.53 30.64
C GLN A 276 16.45 9.11 30.18
N GLU A 277 17.37 8.19 30.47
CA GLU A 277 17.39 6.78 30.05
C GLU A 277 16.15 6.01 30.49
N VAL A 278 15.59 5.18 29.60
CA VAL A 278 14.62 4.14 29.96
C VAL A 278 15.39 2.85 30.23
N THR A 279 15.42 2.47 31.51
CA THR A 279 16.11 1.29 32.04
C THR A 279 15.46 0.00 31.53
N GLN A 280 16.28 -0.97 31.09
CA GLN A 280 15.87 -2.36 30.85
C GLN A 280 15.41 -3.01 32.17
N ILE A 281 14.18 -3.52 32.21
CA ILE A 281 13.78 -4.48 33.23
C ILE A 281 14.09 -5.88 32.70
N SER A 282 15.20 -6.45 33.20
CA SER A 282 15.52 -7.87 33.09
C SER A 282 14.68 -8.64 34.11
N LEU A 283 13.83 -9.55 33.65
CA LEU A 283 13.15 -10.52 34.51
C LEU A 283 14.19 -11.56 34.96
N LYS A 284 14.61 -11.46 36.23
CA LYS A 284 15.32 -12.53 36.93
C LYS A 284 14.34 -13.66 37.25
N GLU A 285 14.73 -14.88 36.88
CA GLU A 285 14.18 -16.11 37.42
C GLU A 285 14.33 -16.13 38.95
N GLU A 286 13.24 -16.36 39.66
CA GLU A 286 13.28 -16.79 41.06
C GLU A 286 12.61 -18.16 41.20
N ASN A 287 13.46 -19.15 41.43
CA ASN A 287 13.13 -20.43 42.03
C ASN A 287 12.38 -20.24 43.35
N ARG A 288 11.19 -20.85 43.49
CA ARG A 288 10.69 -21.30 44.79
C ARG A 288 10.20 -22.74 44.71
N ALA A 289 10.75 -23.52 45.64
CA ALA A 289 10.55 -24.94 45.89
C ALA A 289 9.11 -25.28 46.34
N PRO A 290 8.74 -26.59 46.40
CA PRO A 290 7.35 -27.02 46.55
C PRO A 290 6.90 -27.00 48.02
N LEU A 291 5.63 -26.70 48.23
CA LEU A 291 4.95 -26.93 49.51
C LEU A 291 4.13 -28.21 49.40
N LYS A 292 4.57 -29.18 50.22
CA LYS A 292 3.92 -30.37 50.80
C LYS A 292 2.63 -30.91 50.18
#